data_AF-A3IW10-F1
#
_entry.id   AF-A3IW10-F1
#
_cell.length_a   1.000
_cell.length_b   1.000
_cell.length_c   1.000
_cell.angle_alpha   90.00
_cell.angle_beta   90.00
_cell.angle_gamma   90.00
#
_symmetry.space_group_name_H-M   'P 1'
#
loop_
_entity.id
_entity.type
_entity.pdbx_description
1 polymer ?
#
loop_
_entity_poly.entity_id
_entity_poly.type
_entity_poly.pdbx_seq_one_letter_code
_entity_poly.pdbx_strand_id
1 'polypeptide(L)'
;MLRRFIWLMPLAIGLFPLSVQAFPTSPQINKLAQRICQIPSQSPEAFQESMLKEMILEMGGWMNQGSLSFEEMNNKDTLMQIGNEVAIEMYDICPSRVIELSNQYSNGSL
;
A
#
# COMPACT_ATOMS: atom_id res chain seq x y z
N MET A 1 -54.75 -10.53 9.62
CA MET A 1 -53.86 -11.14 8.60
C MET A 1 -52.57 -10.30 8.48
N LEU A 2 -51.66 -10.37 9.45
CA LEU A 2 -50.45 -9.52 9.46
C LEU A 2 -49.25 -10.27 10.08
N ARG A 3 -48.91 -11.43 9.50
CA ARG A 3 -47.87 -12.31 10.08
C ARG A 3 -47.08 -13.08 9.02
N ARG A 4 -46.67 -12.41 7.92
CA ARG A 4 -45.95 -13.07 6.82
C ARG A 4 -44.77 -12.31 6.18
N PHE A 5 -44.36 -11.16 6.69
CA PHE A 5 -43.28 -10.37 6.03
C PHE A 5 -41.91 -10.41 6.71
N ILE A 6 -41.72 -11.18 7.79
CA ILE A 6 -40.45 -11.19 8.57
C ILE A 6 -39.46 -12.28 8.08
N TRP A 7 -39.80 -13.05 7.04
CA TRP A 7 -39.02 -14.23 6.63
C TRP A 7 -38.08 -14.04 5.42
N LEU A 8 -37.94 -12.82 4.88
CA LEU A 8 -37.12 -12.55 3.68
C LEU A 8 -35.80 -11.81 3.96
N MET A 9 -35.47 -11.54 5.23
CA MET A 9 -34.22 -10.88 5.65
C MET A 9 -33.14 -11.87 6.15
N PRO A 10 -32.82 -12.98 5.44
CA PRO A 10 -31.46 -13.52 5.59
C PRO A 10 -30.72 -13.85 4.28
N LEU A 11 -31.26 -13.52 3.10
CA LEU A 11 -30.70 -14.00 1.82
C LEU A 11 -29.96 -12.94 0.98
N ALA A 12 -29.87 -11.69 1.46
CA ALA A 12 -29.17 -10.62 0.73
C ALA A 12 -27.70 -10.41 1.15
N ILE A 13 -27.20 -11.12 2.16
CA ILE A 13 -25.82 -10.96 2.67
C ILE A 13 -24.83 -11.89 1.94
N GLY A 14 -25.31 -12.89 1.18
CA GLY A 14 -24.45 -13.91 0.54
C GLY A 14 -24.25 -13.78 -0.97
N LEU A 15 -24.79 -12.74 -1.63
CA LEU A 15 -24.85 -12.68 -3.11
C LEU A 15 -23.96 -11.62 -3.76
N PHE A 16 -23.26 -10.83 -2.97
CA PHE A 16 -22.15 -10.04 -3.51
C PHE A 16 -20.87 -10.79 -3.13
N PRO A 17 -20.14 -11.39 -4.09
CA PRO A 17 -18.70 -11.40 -3.90
C PRO A 17 -18.37 -9.92 -3.74
N LEU A 18 -18.04 -9.50 -2.52
CA LEU A 18 -17.25 -8.30 -2.35
C LEU A 18 -16.01 -8.62 -3.19
N SER A 19 -16.00 -8.15 -4.44
CA SER A 19 -14.79 -8.04 -5.22
C SER A 19 -14.00 -6.99 -4.47
N VAL A 20 -13.36 -7.43 -3.39
CA VAL A 20 -12.33 -6.68 -2.71
C VAL A 20 -11.28 -6.57 -3.79
N GLN A 21 -11.30 -5.47 -4.54
CA GLN A 21 -10.09 -5.02 -5.22
C GLN A 21 -9.10 -4.82 -4.08
N ALA A 22 -8.31 -5.85 -3.82
CA ALA A 22 -7.35 -5.91 -2.74
C ALA A 22 -6.09 -5.15 -3.18
N PHE A 23 -6.33 -3.92 -3.62
CA PHE A 23 -5.29 -2.93 -3.84
C PHE A 23 -5.35 -1.94 -2.67
N PRO A 24 -4.20 -1.56 -2.10
CA PRO A 24 -4.17 -0.57 -1.04
C PRO A 24 -4.84 0.73 -1.48
N THR A 25 -5.68 1.27 -0.60
CA THR A 25 -6.40 2.51 -0.84
C THR A 25 -5.43 3.71 -0.89
N SER A 26 -5.79 4.77 -1.60
CA SER A 26 -4.98 6.00 -1.65
C SER A 26 -4.57 6.53 -0.25
N PRO A 27 -5.43 6.55 0.79
CA PRO A 27 -5.01 6.92 2.14
C PRO A 27 -3.93 6.00 2.75
N GLN A 28 -3.95 4.70 2.45
CA GLN A 28 -2.93 3.76 2.92
C GLN A 28 -1.58 4.04 2.25
N ILE A 29 -1.59 4.27 0.94
CA ILE A 29 -0.39 4.63 0.17
C ILE A 29 0.17 5.97 0.66
N ASN A 30 -0.69 6.99 0.79
CA ASN A 30 -0.28 8.31 1.25
C ASN A 30 0.36 8.25 2.65
N LYS A 31 -0.21 7.47 3.57
CA LYS A 31 0.36 7.26 4.91
C LYS A 31 1.74 6.60 4.87
N LEU A 32 1.92 5.60 4.00
CA LEU A 32 3.24 4.97 3.79
C LEU A 32 4.24 5.98 3.21
N ALA A 33 3.85 6.73 2.17
CA ALA A 33 4.69 7.76 1.57
C ALA A 33 5.13 8.82 2.59
N GLN A 34 4.21 9.32 3.43
CA GLN A 34 4.53 10.27 4.50
C GLN A 34 5.56 9.71 5.49
N ARG A 35 5.45 8.44 5.89
CA ARG A 35 6.42 7.81 6.79
C ARG A 35 7.78 7.67 6.13
N ILE A 36 7.84 7.23 4.87
CA ILE A 36 9.10 7.11 4.14
C ILE A 36 9.79 8.48 4.02
N CYS A 37 9.03 9.54 3.74
CA CYS A 37 9.55 10.92 3.71
C CYS A 37 10.18 11.37 5.04
N GLN A 38 9.76 10.79 6.17
CA GLN A 38 10.27 11.13 7.52
C GLN A 38 11.49 10.30 7.94
N ILE A 39 11.89 9.29 7.15
CA ILE A 39 13.07 8.47 7.47
C ILE A 39 14.34 9.34 7.40
N PRO A 40 15.20 9.32 8.42
CA PRO A 40 16.47 10.03 8.38
C PRO A 40 17.45 9.39 7.38
N SER A 41 17.98 10.17 6.43
CA SER A 41 19.04 9.73 5.50
C SER A 41 20.42 9.79 6.15
N GLN A 42 20.77 8.81 6.99
CA GLN A 42 22.14 8.71 7.53
C GLN A 42 23.13 8.21 6.47
N SER A 43 22.72 7.24 5.66
CA SER A 43 23.38 6.79 4.43
C SER A 43 22.32 6.28 3.44
N PRO A 44 22.64 6.17 2.13
CA PRO A 44 21.73 5.61 1.14
C PRO A 44 21.26 4.20 1.49
N GLU A 45 22.18 3.33 1.93
CA GLU A 45 21.90 1.94 2.28
C GLU A 45 21.01 1.83 3.52
N ALA A 46 21.31 2.62 4.56
CA ALA A 46 20.50 2.67 5.78
C ALA A 46 19.09 3.21 5.52
N PHE A 47 18.96 4.17 4.61
CA PHE A 47 17.68 4.66 4.15
C PHE A 47 16.90 3.58 3.40
N GLN A 48 17.54 2.89 2.45
CA GLN A 48 16.92 1.83 1.66
C GLN A 48 16.42 0.68 2.55
N GLU A 49 17.21 0.26 3.53
CA GLU A 49 16.81 -0.75 4.51
C GLU A 49 15.59 -0.30 5.31
N SER A 50 15.61 0.95 5.78
CA SER A 50 14.50 1.54 6.55
C SER A 50 13.23 1.67 5.71
N MET A 51 13.36 2.10 4.46
CA MET A 51 12.26 2.22 3.50
C MET A 51 11.65 0.84 3.22
N LEU A 52 12.48 -0.16 2.92
CA LEU A 52 12.04 -1.53 2.68
C LEU A 52 11.31 -2.09 3.91
N LYS A 53 11.82 -1.83 5.11
CA LYS A 53 11.18 -2.23 6.36
C LYS A 53 9.80 -1.61 6.53
N GLU A 54 9.64 -0.31 6.28
CA GLU A 54 8.33 0.37 6.33
C GLU A 54 7.36 -0.20 5.30
N MET A 55 7.83 -0.46 4.06
CA MET A 55 7.01 -1.08 3.01
C MET A 55 6.52 -2.47 3.42
N ILE A 56 7.41 -3.33 3.93
CA ILE A 56 7.05 -4.70 4.35
C ILE A 56 6.04 -4.65 5.50
N LEU A 57 6.28 -3.79 6.50
CA LEU A 57 5.38 -3.65 7.66
C LEU A 57 3.98 -3.21 7.23
N GLU A 58 3.88 -2.23 6.33
CA GLU A 58 2.59 -1.74 5.85
C GLU A 58 1.88 -2.73 4.94
N MET A 59 2.60 -3.39 4.04
CA MET A 59 2.02 -4.46 3.22
C MET A 59 1.42 -5.57 4.09
N GLY A 60 2.12 -5.97 5.17
CA GLY A 60 1.56 -6.90 6.16
C GLY A 60 0.32 -6.35 6.88
N GLY A 61 0.28 -5.04 7.15
CA GLY A 61 -0.90 -4.35 7.66
C GLY A 61 -2.08 -4.39 6.70
N TRP A 62 -1.84 -4.16 5.41
CA TRP A 62 -2.85 -4.18 4.35
C TRP A 62 -3.42 -5.58 4.13
N MET A 63 -2.59 -6.62 4.27
CA MET A 63 -3.06 -8.00 4.29
C MET A 63 -4.07 -8.27 5.40
N ASN A 64 -3.73 -7.86 6.63
CA ASN A 64 -4.62 -8.05 7.78
C ASN A 64 -5.94 -7.26 7.62
N GLN A 65 -5.94 -6.18 6.85
CA GLN A 65 -7.10 -5.34 6.57
C GLN A 65 -7.89 -5.81 5.33
N GLY A 66 -7.39 -6.81 4.59
CA GLY A 66 -7.98 -7.29 3.35
C GLY A 66 -7.79 -6.37 2.14
N SER A 67 -6.96 -5.33 2.26
CA SER A 67 -6.64 -4.41 1.16
C SER A 67 -5.42 -4.85 0.35
N LEU A 68 -4.85 -6.02 0.66
CA LEU A 68 -3.84 -6.71 -0.14
C LEU A 68 -3.97 -8.22 0.09
N SER A 69 -4.09 -9.03 -0.96
CA SER A 69 -4.12 -10.49 -0.82
C SER A 69 -2.72 -11.10 -0.79
N PHE A 70 -2.62 -12.35 -0.32
CA PHE A 70 -1.36 -13.10 -0.39
C PHE A 70 -0.92 -13.36 -1.85
N GLU A 71 -1.86 -13.53 -2.77
CA GLU A 71 -1.56 -13.72 -4.19
C GLU A 71 -0.96 -12.44 -4.80
N GLU A 72 -1.54 -11.28 -4.50
CA GLU A 72 -1.05 -9.97 -4.93
C GLU A 72 0.33 -9.64 -4.34
N MET A 73 0.62 -10.03 -3.09
CA MET A 73 1.97 -9.89 -2.53
C MET A 73 3.03 -10.71 -3.27
N ASN A 74 2.66 -11.83 -3.87
CA ASN A 74 3.58 -12.65 -4.65
C ASN A 74 3.61 -12.24 -6.14
N ASN A 75 2.76 -11.29 -6.54
CA ASN A 75 2.69 -10.78 -7.90
C ASN A 75 3.64 -9.58 -8.05
N LYS A 76 4.66 -9.74 -8.89
CA LYS A 76 5.67 -8.70 -9.16
C LYS A 76 5.07 -7.44 -9.76
N ASP A 77 4.07 -7.57 -10.64
CA ASP A 77 3.43 -6.42 -11.29
C ASP A 77 2.63 -5.61 -10.27
N THR A 78 1.94 -6.28 -9.35
CA THR A 78 1.22 -5.63 -8.25
C THR A 78 2.19 -4.90 -7.31
N LEU A 79 3.28 -5.54 -6.92
CA LEU A 79 4.30 -4.90 -6.08
C LEU A 79 4.93 -3.69 -6.77
N MET A 80 5.19 -3.77 -8.08
CA MET A 80 5.71 -2.66 -8.87
C MET A 80 4.69 -1.52 -8.95
N GLN A 81 3.41 -1.82 -9.15
CA GLN A 81 2.34 -0.83 -9.17
C GLN A 81 2.23 -0.12 -7.81
N ILE A 82 2.23 -0.87 -6.70
CA ILE A 82 2.23 -0.29 -5.36
C ILE A 82 3.45 0.60 -5.15
N GLY A 83 4.64 0.15 -5.55
CA GLY A 83 5.87 0.93 -5.48
C GLY A 83 5.78 2.25 -6.27
N ASN A 84 5.20 2.20 -7.46
CA ASN A 84 4.98 3.40 -8.28
C ASN A 84 4.01 4.38 -7.63
N GLU A 85 2.88 3.91 -7.09
CA GLU A 85 1.91 4.76 -6.39
C GLU A 85 2.53 5.41 -5.16
N VAL A 86 3.33 4.67 -4.38
CA VAL A 86 4.09 5.22 -3.25
C VAL A 86 5.08 6.27 -3.73
N ALA A 87 5.81 6.02 -4.82
CA ALA A 87 6.79 6.97 -5.36
C ALA A 87 6.12 8.26 -5.87
N ILE A 88 4.95 8.15 -6.51
CA ILE A 88 4.14 9.30 -6.95
C ILE A 88 3.73 10.13 -5.74
N GLU A 89 3.13 9.51 -4.72
CA GLU A 89 2.72 10.21 -3.50
C GLU A 89 3.91 10.83 -2.76
N MET A 90 5.07 10.16 -2.75
CA MET A 90 6.31 10.73 -2.21
C MET A 90 6.79 11.95 -3.01
N TYR A 91 6.61 11.96 -4.33
CA TYR A 91 6.97 13.12 -5.16
C TYR A 91 6.11 14.33 -4.80
N ASP A 92 4.83 14.11 -4.48
CA ASP A 92 3.91 15.17 -4.06
C ASP A 92 4.18 15.66 -2.63
N ILE A 93 4.59 14.76 -1.72
CA ILE A 93 4.82 15.08 -0.30
C ILE A 93 6.23 15.62 -0.05
N CYS A 94 7.25 14.98 -0.62
CA CYS A 94 8.67 15.25 -0.36
C CYS A 94 9.53 15.17 -1.63
N PRO A 95 9.31 16.05 -2.63
CA PRO A 95 9.96 15.98 -3.94
C PRO A 95 11.50 16.02 -3.85
N SER A 96 12.06 16.78 -2.91
CA SER A 96 13.50 16.85 -2.68
C SER A 96 14.11 15.50 -2.31
N ARG A 97 13.39 14.68 -1.53
CA ARG A 97 13.85 13.34 -1.14
C ARG A 97 13.80 12.37 -2.31
N VAL A 98 12.77 12.43 -3.15
CA VAL A 98 12.67 11.59 -4.36
C VAL A 98 13.82 11.91 -5.33
N ILE A 99 14.15 13.19 -5.50
CA ILE A 99 15.28 13.62 -6.33
C ILE A 99 16.61 13.10 -5.76
N GLU A 100 16.80 13.15 -4.44
CA GLU A 100 17.99 12.60 -3.76
C GLU A 100 18.15 11.11 -4.06
N LEU A 101 17.08 10.32 -3.91
CA LEU A 101 17.09 8.89 -4.19
C LEU A 101 17.36 8.59 -5.67
N SER A 102 16.75 9.36 -6.58
CA SER A 102 17.00 9.24 -8.01
C SER A 102 18.46 9.49 -8.37
N ASN A 103 19.09 10.50 -7.75
CA ASN A 103 20.50 10.80 -7.93
C ASN A 103 21.39 9.69 -7.34
N GLN A 104 21.07 9.17 -6.16
CA GLN A 104 21.80 8.07 -5.53
C GLN A 104 21.75 6.79 -6.38
N TYR A 105 20.58 6.45 -6.92
CA TYR A 105 20.40 5.31 -7.82
C TYR A 105 21.19 5.49 -9.12
N SER A 106 21.12 6.68 -9.73
CA SER A 106 21.84 6.99 -10.98
C SER A 106 23.36 6.95 -10.81
N ASN A 107 23.85 7.28 -9.62
CA ASN A 107 25.28 7.28 -9.30
C ASN A 107 25.79 5.93 -8.77
N GLY A 108 24.93 4.91 -8.67
CA GLY A 108 25.29 3.57 -8.17
C GLY A 108 25.66 3.54 -6.69
N SER A 109 25.20 4.54 -5.91
CA SER A 109 25.32 4.56 -4.45
C SER A 109 24.12 3.89 -3.75
N LEU A 110 23.23 3.28 -4.52
CA LEU A 110 22.07 2.46 -4.14
C LEU A 110 22.07 1.18 -4.97
#